data_AF-A0A428K9Y5-F1
#
_entry.id   AF-A0A428K9Y5-F1
#
_cell.length_a   1.000
_cell.length_b   1.000
_cell.length_c   1.000
_cell.angle_alpha   90.00
_cell.angle_beta   90.00
_cell.angle_gamma   90.00
#
_symmetry.space_group_name_H-M   'P 1'
#
loop_
_entity.id
_entity.type
_entity.pdbx_description
1 polymer ?
#
loop_
_entity_poly.entity_id
_entity_poly.type
_entity_poly.pdbx_seq_one_letter_code
_entity_poly.pdbx_strand_id
1 'polypeptide(L)'
;MSSEIRLLSEVIRCVPSGAIWHISSDSWAGIKTAFGGLLVDDAGDWQIMITDENRGSVIQKTEEEEVAEKGIHMDIESKDQTTLFRSYDAMSFIGINKGLYERLNSDNIPADLEISLD
;
A
#
# COMPACT_ATOMS: atom_id res chain seq x y z
N MET A 1 -8.86 -13.73 3.91
CA MET A 1 -7.96 -12.63 3.51
C MET A 1 -7.27 -13.08 2.24
N SER A 2 -7.43 -12.33 1.15
CA SER A 2 -6.81 -12.64 -0.15
C SER A 2 -5.29 -12.46 -0.10
N SER A 3 -4.60 -13.04 -1.09
CA SER A 3 -3.15 -12.99 -1.22
C SER A 3 -2.66 -11.54 -1.31
N GLU A 4 -3.36 -10.73 -2.08
CA GLU A 4 -3.09 -9.32 -2.36
C GLU A 4 -3.19 -8.48 -1.09
N ILE A 5 -4.26 -8.65 -0.31
CA ILE A 5 -4.42 -7.97 0.98
C ILE A 5 -3.29 -8.36 1.93
N ARG A 6 -2.94 -9.65 2.00
CA ARG A 6 -1.85 -10.13 2.86
C ARG A 6 -0.51 -9.46 2.50
N LEU A 7 -0.22 -9.35 1.21
CA LEU A 7 1.00 -8.71 0.74
C LEU A 7 0.99 -7.20 1.00
N LEU A 8 -0.11 -6.49 0.67
CA LEU A 8 -0.22 -5.05 0.89
C LEU A 8 -0.10 -4.69 2.38
N SER A 9 -0.76 -5.43 3.26
CA SER A 9 -0.61 -5.27 4.71
C SER A 9 0.82 -5.48 5.19
N GLU A 10 1.53 -6.46 4.63
CA GLU A 10 2.95 -6.72 4.96
C GLU A 10 3.87 -5.60 4.45
N VAL A 11 3.62 -5.08 3.25
CA VAL A 11 4.33 -3.92 2.71
C VAL A 11 4.15 -2.71 3.65
N ILE A 12 2.91 -2.36 4.00
CA ILE A 12 2.60 -1.25 4.92
C ILE A 12 3.24 -1.48 6.30
N ARG A 13 3.38 -2.74 6.72
CA ARG A 13 4.04 -3.10 7.98
C ARG A 13 5.53 -2.76 7.99
N CYS A 14 6.20 -2.93 6.85
CA CYS A 14 7.65 -2.87 6.73
C CYS A 14 8.23 -1.57 6.15
N VAL A 15 7.40 -0.74 5.49
CA VAL A 15 7.82 0.58 5.00
C VAL A 15 8.32 1.48 6.15
N PRO A 16 9.32 2.35 5.91
CA PRO A 16 9.84 3.25 6.93
C PRO A 16 8.80 4.27 7.37
N SER A 17 8.92 4.71 8.63
CA SER A 17 8.05 5.73 9.22
C SER A 17 8.15 7.06 8.47
N GLY A 18 7.00 7.58 8.06
CA GLY A 18 6.78 8.73 7.21
C GLY A 18 6.94 8.47 5.71
N ALA A 19 6.87 7.22 5.27
CA ALA A 19 6.56 6.89 3.87
C ALA A 19 5.15 7.40 3.51
N ILE A 20 4.95 7.77 2.25
CA ILE A 20 3.67 8.27 1.73
C ILE A 20 3.08 7.19 0.83
N TRP A 21 1.86 6.76 1.14
CA TRP A 21 1.09 5.89 0.27
C TRP A 21 0.18 6.74 -0.61
N HIS A 22 0.46 6.72 -1.91
CA HIS A 22 -0.31 7.36 -2.95
C HIS A 22 -1.34 6.38 -3.50
N ILE A 23 -2.57 6.86 -3.65
CA ILE A 23 -3.69 6.11 -4.21
C ILE A 23 -4.39 7.05 -5.19
N SER A 24 -4.46 6.64 -6.46
CA SER A 24 -5.09 7.46 -7.49
C SER A 24 -6.56 7.70 -7.18
N SER A 25 -7.02 8.93 -7.42
CA SER A 25 -8.40 9.35 -7.13
C SER A 25 -9.47 8.66 -7.98
N ASP A 26 -9.09 8.02 -9.08
CA ASP A 26 -9.96 7.21 -9.92
C ASP A 26 -10.16 5.77 -9.40
N SER A 27 -9.40 5.36 -8.38
CA SER A 27 -9.37 3.96 -7.94
C SER A 27 -10.68 3.52 -7.30
N TRP A 28 -11.14 4.24 -6.28
CA TRP A 28 -12.26 3.80 -5.46
C TRP A 28 -12.97 4.96 -4.75
N ALA A 29 -14.24 5.16 -5.06
CA ALA A 29 -15.04 6.25 -4.50
C ALA A 29 -15.18 6.22 -2.97
N GLY A 30 -15.05 5.05 -2.32
CA GLY A 30 -15.24 4.89 -0.88
C GLY A 30 -14.04 5.26 -0.02
N ILE A 31 -12.88 5.57 -0.62
CA ILE A 31 -11.63 5.72 0.14
C ILE A 31 -11.69 6.82 1.20
N LYS A 32 -12.36 7.94 0.87
CA LYS A 32 -12.41 9.11 1.75
C LYS A 32 -13.18 8.78 3.03
N THR A 33 -14.23 7.96 2.89
CA THR A 33 -14.99 7.45 4.03
C THR A 33 -14.18 6.43 4.82
N ALA A 34 -13.48 5.53 4.11
CA ALA A 34 -12.69 4.47 4.73
C ALA A 34 -11.54 5.01 5.57
N PHE A 35 -10.68 5.85 4.99
CA PHE A 35 -9.48 6.36 5.66
C PHE A 35 -9.72 7.67 6.41
N GLY A 36 -10.75 8.44 6.06
CA GLY A 36 -11.18 9.62 6.82
C GLY A 36 -10.02 10.56 7.13
N GLY A 37 -9.80 10.83 8.41
CA GLY A 37 -8.74 11.74 8.89
C GLY A 37 -7.30 11.28 8.65
N LEU A 38 -7.07 10.05 8.17
CA LEU A 38 -5.74 9.58 7.75
C LEU A 38 -5.36 10.04 6.34
N LEU A 39 -6.36 10.40 5.54
CA LEU A 39 -6.21 10.68 4.12
C LEU A 39 -6.09 12.19 3.88
N VAL A 40 -5.11 12.56 3.08
CA VAL A 40 -4.89 13.93 2.60
C VAL A 40 -5.17 13.95 1.10
N ASP A 41 -5.91 14.96 0.65
CA ASP A 41 -6.15 15.21 -0.76
C ASP A 41 -5.09 16.21 -1.25
N ASP A 42 -4.22 15.77 -2.16
CA ASP A 42 -3.13 16.58 -2.68
C ASP A 42 -2.97 16.36 -4.19
N ALA A 43 -3.09 17.44 -4.96
CA ALA A 43 -2.88 17.49 -6.41
C ALA A 43 -3.64 16.45 -7.27
N GLY A 44 -4.74 15.87 -6.76
CA GLY A 44 -5.53 14.87 -7.47
C GLY A 44 -5.22 13.42 -7.08
N ASP A 45 -4.28 13.22 -6.17
CA ASP A 45 -4.01 11.93 -5.53
C ASP A 45 -4.46 11.95 -4.07
N TRP A 46 -4.79 10.77 -3.58
CA TRP A 46 -5.06 10.56 -2.17
C TRP A 46 -3.81 10.01 -1.50
N GLN A 47 -3.40 10.66 -0.43
CA GLN A 47 -2.16 10.35 0.26
C GLN A 47 -2.43 9.93 1.70
N ILE A 48 -1.71 8.91 2.16
CA ILE A 48 -1.66 8.53 3.57
C ILE A 48 -0.20 8.48 3.99
N MET A 49 0.18 9.32 4.94
CA MET A 49 1.51 9.24 5.55
C MET A 49 1.51 8.12 6.59
N ILE A 50 2.30 7.07 6.36
CA ILE A 50 2.39 5.91 7.25
C ILE A 50 3.43 6.21 8.33
N THR A 51 2.99 6.39 9.57
CA THR A 51 3.85 6.60 10.74
C THR A 51 3.77 5.40 11.68
N ASP A 52 4.72 5.26 12.61
CA ASP A 52 4.65 4.18 13.61
C ASP A 52 3.38 4.29 14.49
N GLU A 53 2.85 5.50 14.68
CA GLU A 53 1.65 5.77 15.48
C GLU A 53 0.37 5.33 14.78
N ASN A 54 0.26 5.51 13.45
CA ASN A 54 -0.97 5.22 12.71
C ASN A 54 -0.93 3.90 11.93
N ARG A 55 0.24 3.25 11.79
CA ARG A 55 0.44 2.05 10.97
C ARG A 55 -0.57 0.95 11.26
N GLY A 56 -0.84 0.68 12.53
CA GLY A 56 -1.84 -0.31 12.93
C GLY A 56 -3.23 -0.01 12.37
N SER A 57 -3.66 1.25 12.44
CA SER A 57 -4.95 1.69 11.88
C SER A 57 -4.98 1.67 10.36
N VAL A 58 -3.86 2.02 9.70
CA VAL A 58 -3.76 1.92 8.23
C VAL A 58 -3.90 0.47 7.77
N ILE A 59 -3.18 -0.46 8.40
CA ILE A 59 -3.28 -1.90 8.11
C ILE A 59 -4.71 -2.40 8.35
N GLN A 60 -5.28 -2.11 9.53
CA GLN A 60 -6.63 -2.55 9.86
C GLN A 60 -7.65 -2.09 8.82
N LYS A 61 -7.62 -0.81 8.43
CA LYS A 61 -8.54 -0.27 7.41
C LYS A 61 -8.29 -0.88 6.04
N THR A 62 -7.03 -1.14 5.69
CA THR A 62 -6.67 -1.81 4.43
C THR A 62 -7.28 -3.20 4.34
N GLU A 63 -7.26 -3.94 5.46
CA GLU A 63 -7.81 -5.29 5.56
C GLU A 63 -9.34 -5.28 5.60
N GLU A 64 -9.95 -4.43 6.43
CA GLU A 64 -11.42 -4.31 6.55
C GLU A 64 -12.09 -3.89 5.24
N GLU A 65 -11.43 -3.01 4.49
CA GLU A 65 -11.94 -2.48 3.23
C GLU A 65 -11.38 -3.21 2.01
N GLU A 66 -10.63 -4.28 2.17
CA GLU A 66 -10.10 -5.10 1.06
C GLU A 66 -9.44 -4.22 -0.03
N VAL A 67 -8.65 -3.22 0.39
CA VAL A 67 -8.18 -2.14 -0.51
C VAL A 67 -7.39 -2.67 -1.69
N ALA A 68 -6.67 -3.78 -1.52
CA ALA A 68 -5.92 -4.44 -2.58
C ALA A 68 -6.79 -4.84 -3.79
N GLU A 69 -8.07 -5.13 -3.57
CA GLU A 69 -9.03 -5.54 -4.62
C GLU A 69 -9.75 -4.35 -5.26
N LYS A 70 -9.65 -3.16 -4.65
CA LYS A 70 -10.35 -1.93 -5.05
C LYS A 70 -9.41 -0.87 -5.63
N GLY A 71 -8.15 -0.86 -5.22
CA GLY A 71 -7.13 0.10 -5.65
C GLY A 71 -6.69 -0.15 -7.08
N ILE A 72 -6.95 0.79 -8.01
CA ILE A 72 -6.54 0.66 -9.40
C ILE A 72 -5.06 1.03 -9.56
N HIS A 73 -4.64 2.17 -9.02
CA HIS A 73 -3.25 2.61 -9.07
C HIS A 73 -2.80 3.05 -7.67
N MET A 74 -1.74 2.41 -7.18
CA MET A 74 -1.19 2.66 -5.85
C MET A 74 0.33 2.60 -5.87
N ASP A 75 0.98 3.45 -5.11
CA ASP A 75 2.41 3.36 -4.84
C ASP A 75 2.75 3.86 -3.45
N ILE A 76 3.86 3.38 -2.89
CA ILE A 76 4.37 3.84 -1.60
C ILE A 76 5.77 4.37 -1.82
N GLU A 77 5.99 5.61 -1.44
CA GLU A 77 7.24 6.33 -1.58
C GLU A 77 7.87 6.62 -0.21
N SER A 78 9.20 6.51 -0.11
CA SER A 78 9.94 6.96 1.07
C SER A 78 10.12 8.49 1.09
N LYS A 79 10.57 9.04 2.23
CA LYS A 79 10.81 10.49 2.39
C LYS A 79 11.83 11.08 1.40
N ASP A 80 12.72 10.24 0.88
CA ASP A 80 13.74 10.59 -0.11
C ASP A 80 13.32 10.25 -1.55
N GLN A 81 12.02 10.07 -1.79
CA GLN A 81 11.42 9.86 -3.11
C GLN A 81 11.80 8.54 -3.78
N THR A 82 12.15 7.52 -2.99
CA THR A 82 12.35 6.17 -3.53
C THR A 82 11.01 5.43 -3.53
N THR A 83 10.56 4.98 -4.70
CA THR A 83 9.41 4.08 -4.80
C THR A 83 9.75 2.74 -4.13
N LEU A 84 9.00 2.39 -3.09
CA LEU A 84 9.16 1.17 -2.32
C LEU A 84 8.22 0.07 -2.79
N PHE A 85 7.02 0.45 -3.19
CA PHE A 85 5.97 -0.43 -3.69
C PHE A 85 5.20 0.30 -4.77
N ARG A 86 4.73 -0.43 -5.78
CA ARG A 86 3.76 0.06 -6.76
C ARG A 86 2.88 -1.08 -7.23
N SER A 87 1.64 -0.76 -7.52
CA SER A 87 0.64 -1.70 -8.00
C SER A 87 -0.29 -1.05 -9.01
N TYR A 88 -0.69 -1.83 -10.02
CA TYR A 88 -1.69 -1.45 -11.01
C TYR A 88 -2.77 -2.52 -11.16
N ASP A 89 -3.97 -2.08 -11.55
CA ASP A 89 -5.13 -2.89 -11.88
C ASP A 89 -5.48 -3.89 -10.76
N ALA A 90 -5.76 -3.38 -9.55
CA ALA A 90 -6.11 -4.20 -8.38
C ALA A 90 -5.05 -5.27 -8.06
N MET A 91 -3.78 -4.86 -8.02
CA MET A 91 -2.62 -5.73 -7.77
C MET A 91 -2.37 -6.82 -8.82
N SER A 92 -2.91 -6.66 -10.04
CA SER A 92 -2.54 -7.52 -11.18
C SER A 92 -1.07 -7.34 -11.57
N PHE A 93 -0.53 -6.13 -11.40
CA PHE A 93 0.90 -5.86 -11.46
C PHE A 93 1.40 -5.42 -10.09
N ILE A 94 2.55 -5.96 -9.66
CA ILE A 94 3.17 -5.64 -8.38
C ILE A 94 4.68 -5.42 -8.59
N GLY A 95 5.15 -4.22 -8.25
CA GLY A 95 6.58 -3.88 -8.17
C GLY A 95 6.98 -3.60 -6.73
N ILE A 96 8.06 -4.20 -6.24
CA ILE A 96 8.60 -3.97 -4.90
C ILE A 96 10.09 -3.68 -4.99
N ASN A 97 10.52 -2.60 -4.34
CA ASN A 97 11.94 -2.30 -4.20
C ASN A 97 12.67 -3.47 -3.52
N LYS A 98 13.80 -3.90 -4.09
CA LYS A 98 14.54 -5.05 -3.58
C LYS A 98 14.91 -4.96 -2.09
N GLY A 99 15.32 -3.78 -1.63
CA GLY A 99 15.68 -3.57 -0.22
C GLY A 99 14.49 -3.65 0.73
N LEU A 100 13.30 -3.27 0.29
CA LEU A 100 12.07 -3.51 1.05
C LEU A 100 11.69 -5.00 1.03
N TYR A 101 11.77 -5.65 -0.13
CA TYR A 101 11.39 -7.06 -0.30
C TYR A 101 12.16 -7.98 0.68
N GLU A 102 13.46 -7.75 0.84
CA GLU A 102 14.32 -8.50 1.78
C GLU A 102 13.92 -8.33 3.27
N ARG A 103 13.11 -7.32 3.59
CA ARG A 103 12.61 -7.04 4.94
C ARG A 103 11.20 -7.56 5.21
N LEU A 104 10.48 -8.01 4.18
CA LEU A 104 9.14 -8.58 4.33
C LEU A 104 9.22 -9.94 5.01
N ASN A 105 8.22 -10.28 5.84
CA ASN A 105 8.07 -11.63 6.35
C ASN A 105 7.70 -12.59 5.20
N SER A 106 8.57 -13.57 4.93
CA SER A 106 8.38 -14.56 3.86
C SER A 106 7.06 -15.32 3.94
N ASP A 107 6.53 -15.54 5.15
CA ASP A 107 5.26 -16.24 5.35
C ASP A 107 4.05 -15.43 4.83
N ASN A 108 4.22 -14.11 4.72
CA ASN A 108 3.21 -13.20 4.22
C ASN A 108 3.33 -12.92 2.72
N ILE A 109 4.38 -13.40 2.04
CA ILE A 109 4.57 -13.26 0.59
C ILE A 109 3.85 -14.42 -0.12
N PRO A 110 2.72 -14.21 -0.80
CA PRO A 110 1.98 -15.28 -1.47
C PRO A 110 2.74 -15.78 -2.70
N ALA A 111 2.80 -17.10 -2.87
CA ALA A 111 3.53 -17.74 -3.96
C ALA A 111 2.80 -17.68 -5.31
N ASP A 112 1.51 -17.34 -5.28
CA ASP A 112 0.59 -17.17 -6.40
C ASP A 112 0.66 -15.77 -7.03
N LEU A 113 1.33 -14.82 -6.40
CA LEU A 113 1.51 -13.47 -6.93
C LEU A 113 2.81 -13.34 -7.72
N GLU A 114 2.72 -12.76 -8.91
CA GLU A 114 3.90 -12.39 -9.71
C GLU A 114 4.42 -11.03 -9.25
N ILE A 115 5.59 -11.02 -8.59
CA ILE A 115 6.22 -9.81 -8.04
C ILE A 115 7.46 -9.46 -8.86
N SER A 116 7.48 -8.25 -9.41
CA SER A 116 8.67 -7.65 -10.01
C SER A 116 9.52 -6.99 -8.94
N LEU A 117 10.85 -7.20 -8.98
CA LEU A 117 11.80 -6.55 -8.08
C LEU A 117 12.47 -5.38 -8.81
N ASP A 118 12.27 -4.19 -8.28
CA ASP A 118 12.88 -2.93 -8.76
C ASP A 118 14.15 -2.57 -7.97
#